data_AF-A0ABD1W641-F1
#
_entry.id   AF-A0ABD1W641-F1
#
_cell.length_a   1.000
_cell.length_b   1.000
_cell.length_c   1.000
_cell.angle_alpha   90.00
_cell.angle_beta   90.00
_cell.angle_gamma   90.00
#
_symmetry.space_group_name_H-M   'P 1'
#
loop_
_entity.id
_entity.type
_entity.pdbx_description
1 polymer ?
#
loop_
_entity_poly.entity_id
_entity_poly.type
_entity_poly.pdbx_seq_one_letter_code
_entity_poly.pdbx_strand_id
1 'polypeptide(L)'
;MPDAIGDSVLDKYLKKKKLDPLEAYIPAVILTALQIKELGKFLQVDEPKFADCRSLLRSGPASSLRVNIRAVALYASDAGNGSAFSDVDGCLRALEELDSLLLRASRNDSEASIKSMEMKIGTALDALDSLLKTVPTDVLDKGKAMADAYRSSEEDTTPENLDPELKKLESIL
;
A
#
# COMPACT_ATOMS: atom_id res chain seq x y z
N MET A 1 22.30 -51.97 -5.53
CA MET A 1 21.00 -51.64 -6.15
C MET A 1 20.11 -51.00 -5.11
N PRO A 2 19.30 -50.03 -5.52
CA PRO A 2 18.98 -48.83 -4.74
C PRO A 2 17.67 -49.01 -3.97
N ASP A 3 17.49 -48.23 -2.92
CA ASP A 3 16.20 -47.61 -2.66
C ASP A 3 16.47 -46.15 -2.32
N ALA A 4 16.30 -45.31 -3.34
CA ALA A 4 16.21 -43.88 -3.22
C ALA A 4 15.01 -43.60 -2.31
N ILE A 5 15.30 -43.16 -1.08
CA ILE A 5 14.32 -42.60 -0.15
C ILE A 5 13.58 -41.54 -0.95
N GLY A 6 12.32 -41.82 -1.22
CA GLY A 6 11.51 -41.08 -2.18
C GLY A 6 11.63 -39.58 -1.94
N ASP A 7 11.92 -38.85 -3.02
CA ASP A 7 11.70 -37.42 -3.14
C ASP A 7 10.35 -37.10 -2.49
N SER A 8 10.44 -36.58 -1.28
CA SER A 8 9.28 -36.46 -0.42
C SER A 8 8.28 -35.55 -1.11
N VAL A 9 7.01 -35.92 -1.08
CA VAL A 9 5.91 -35.06 -1.54
C VAL A 9 5.96 -33.67 -0.86
N LEU A 10 6.60 -33.57 0.31
CA LEU A 10 6.92 -32.33 1.03
C LEU A 10 7.85 -31.40 0.25
N ASP A 11 8.82 -31.92 -0.51
CA ASP A 11 9.75 -31.12 -1.32
C ASP A 11 9.03 -30.44 -2.50
N LYS A 12 7.93 -31.07 -2.97
CA LYS A 12 7.02 -30.54 -3.98
C LYS A 12 6.16 -29.37 -3.47
N TYR A 13 5.87 -29.31 -2.17
CA TYR A 13 5.17 -28.21 -1.49
C TYR A 13 6.13 -27.15 -0.90
N LEU A 14 7.40 -27.51 -0.67
CA LEU A 14 8.48 -26.61 -0.22
C LEU A 14 9.02 -25.70 -1.32
N LYS A 15 8.65 -25.92 -2.58
CA LYS A 15 8.65 -24.86 -3.60
C LYS A 15 7.56 -23.81 -3.34
N LYS A 16 7.32 -23.45 -2.06
CA LYS A 16 6.76 -22.16 -1.69
C LYS A 16 7.57 -21.14 -2.48
N LYS A 17 6.91 -20.40 -3.37
CA LYS A 17 7.51 -19.32 -4.14
C LYS A 17 8.32 -18.48 -3.13
N LYS A 18 9.66 -18.52 -3.25
CA LYS A 18 10.53 -17.73 -2.40
C LYS A 18 10.03 -16.29 -2.51
N LEU A 19 9.79 -15.62 -1.39
CA LEU A 19 9.44 -14.21 -1.42
C LEU A 19 10.50 -13.46 -2.23
N ASP A 20 10.07 -12.43 -2.92
CA ASP A 20 10.99 -11.46 -3.49
C ASP A 20 11.77 -10.80 -2.34
N PRO A 21 12.96 -10.23 -2.59
CA PRO A 21 13.71 -9.52 -1.57
C PRO A 21 12.85 -8.46 -0.87
N LEU A 22 13.09 -8.20 0.41
CA LEU A 22 12.33 -7.24 1.22
C LEU A 22 12.22 -5.87 0.54
N GLU A 23 13.30 -5.44 -0.11
CA GLU A 23 13.41 -4.21 -0.90
C GLU A 23 12.31 -4.07 -1.97
N ALA A 24 11.80 -5.18 -2.52
CA ALA A 24 10.78 -5.15 -3.55
C ALA A 24 9.41 -4.70 -3.01
N TYR A 25 9.16 -4.85 -1.71
CA TYR A 25 7.87 -4.55 -1.10
C TYR A 25 7.80 -3.14 -0.51
N ILE A 26 8.93 -2.60 -0.04
CA ILE A 26 8.97 -1.33 0.71
C ILE A 26 8.43 -0.12 -0.09
N PRO A 27 8.82 0.10 -1.37
CA PRO A 27 8.34 1.27 -2.11
C PRO A 27 6.81 1.31 -2.21
N ALA A 28 6.17 0.16 -2.46
CA ALA A 28 4.71 0.09 -2.57
C ALA A 28 4.00 0.37 -1.23
N VAL A 29 4.59 -0.05 -0.10
CA VAL A 29 4.06 0.28 1.24
C VAL A 29 4.16 1.78 1.51
N ILE A 30 5.30 2.40 1.20
CA ILE A 30 5.51 3.85 1.37
C ILE A 30 4.54 4.64 0.48
N LEU A 31 4.44 4.29 -0.80
CA LEU A 31 3.54 4.94 -1.74
C LEU A 31 2.08 4.83 -1.29
N THR A 32 1.67 3.69 -0.72
CA THR A 32 0.33 3.54 -0.17
C THR A 32 0.10 4.43 1.05
N ALA A 33 1.09 4.55 1.95
CA ALA A 33 0.99 5.47 3.09
C ALA A 33 0.83 6.93 2.64
N LEU A 34 1.56 7.34 1.59
CA LEU A 34 1.41 8.66 0.98
C LEU A 34 0.01 8.84 0.36
N GLN A 35 -0.48 7.85 -0.38
CA GLN A 35 -1.82 7.85 -0.98
C GLN A 35 -2.93 7.97 0.10
N ILE A 36 -2.82 7.25 1.22
CA ILE A 36 -3.76 7.34 2.35
C ILE A 36 -3.69 8.72 3.00
N LYS A 37 -2.49 9.30 3.13
CA LYS A 37 -2.31 10.66 3.66
C LYS A 37 -2.92 11.72 2.75
N GLU A 38 -2.79 11.57 1.44
CA GLU A 38 -3.43 12.46 0.46
C GLU A 38 -4.97 12.34 0.50
N LEU A 39 -5.51 11.14 0.67
CA LEU A 39 -6.93 10.94 0.89
C LEU A 39 -7.43 11.75 2.09
N GLY A 40 -6.66 11.79 3.19
CA GLY A 40 -7.00 12.62 4.35
C GLY A 40 -7.18 14.09 4.00
N LYS A 41 -6.41 14.63 3.05
CA LYS A 41 -6.56 16.01 2.58
C LYS A 41 -7.85 16.20 1.77
N PHE A 42 -8.26 15.21 0.98
CA PHE A 42 -9.52 15.28 0.22
C PHE A 42 -10.76 15.23 1.12
N LEU A 43 -10.64 14.77 2.36
CA LEU A 43 -11.73 14.81 3.33
C LEU A 43 -11.90 16.17 4.02
N GLN A 44 -10.91 17.06 3.91
CA GLN A 44 -10.91 18.36 4.61
C GLN A 44 -11.49 19.51 3.78
N VAL A 45 -11.89 19.25 2.53
CA VAL A 45 -12.57 20.23 1.69
C VAL A 45 -14.05 20.35 2.07
N ASP A 46 -14.71 21.46 1.73
CA ASP A 46 -16.10 21.73 2.13
C ASP A 46 -17.09 20.66 1.66
N GLU A 47 -16.89 20.11 0.46
CA GLU A 47 -17.72 19.05 -0.11
C GLU A 47 -16.85 17.88 -0.61
N PRO A 48 -16.46 16.95 0.28
CA PRO A 48 -15.61 15.83 -0.09
C PRO A 48 -16.30 14.88 -1.06
N LYS A 49 -15.61 14.54 -2.15
CA LYS A 49 -16.08 13.52 -3.09
C LYS A 49 -15.79 12.12 -2.54
N PHE A 50 -16.68 11.61 -1.70
CA PHE A 50 -16.49 10.34 -1.01
C PHE A 50 -16.30 9.15 -1.96
N ALA A 51 -16.99 9.14 -3.11
CA ALA A 51 -16.81 8.10 -4.14
C ALA A 51 -15.39 8.09 -4.71
N ASP A 52 -14.81 9.27 -4.95
CA ASP A 52 -13.44 9.42 -5.48
C ASP A 52 -12.42 9.00 -4.41
N CYS A 53 -12.60 9.42 -3.16
CA CYS A 53 -11.79 8.96 -2.02
C CYS A 53 -11.81 7.43 -1.91
N ARG A 54 -12.99 6.82 -2.10
CA ARG A 54 -13.16 5.37 -2.07
C ARG A 54 -12.50 4.67 -3.27
N SER A 55 -12.46 5.32 -4.43
CA SER A 55 -11.73 4.85 -5.61
C SER A 55 -10.22 4.85 -5.37
N LEU A 56 -9.69 5.91 -4.74
CA LEU A 56 -8.28 6.01 -4.36
C LEU A 56 -7.86 4.84 -3.45
N LEU A 57 -8.66 4.47 -2.45
CA LEU A 57 -8.32 3.31 -1.59
C LEU A 57 -8.26 1.95 -2.32
N ARG A 58 -8.82 1.84 -3.53
CA ARG A 58 -8.88 0.59 -4.30
C ARG A 58 -7.93 0.52 -5.48
N SER A 59 -7.25 1.62 -5.79
CA SER A 59 -6.47 1.76 -7.01
C SER A 59 -5.03 2.17 -6.68
N GLY A 60 -4.16 2.14 -7.69
CA GLY A 60 -2.75 2.50 -7.51
C GLY A 60 -2.03 1.58 -6.51
N PRO A 61 -1.10 2.12 -5.71
CA PRO A 61 -0.33 1.36 -4.71
C PRO A 61 -1.21 0.56 -3.73
N ALA A 62 -2.33 1.14 -3.28
CA ALA A 62 -3.25 0.52 -2.33
C ALA A 62 -3.81 -0.83 -2.80
N SER A 63 -3.96 -1.03 -4.12
CA SER A 63 -4.48 -2.29 -4.69
C SER A 63 -3.62 -3.52 -4.34
N SER A 64 -2.32 -3.32 -4.14
CA SER A 64 -1.34 -4.36 -3.83
C SER A 64 -0.96 -4.41 -2.35
N LEU A 65 -1.44 -3.46 -1.54
CA LEU A 65 -1.00 -3.23 -0.17
C LEU A 65 -1.01 -4.49 0.67
N ARG A 66 -2.12 -5.24 0.65
CA ARG A 66 -2.31 -6.45 1.47
C ARG A 66 -1.19 -7.47 1.27
N VAL A 67 -0.73 -7.65 0.03
CA VAL A 67 0.35 -8.59 -0.28
C VAL A 67 1.69 -8.04 0.22
N ASN A 68 1.95 -6.76 -0.04
CA ASN A 68 3.21 -6.11 0.35
C ASN A 68 3.40 -6.08 1.87
N ILE A 69 2.40 -5.62 2.64
CA ILE A 69 2.54 -5.52 4.11
C ILE A 69 2.63 -6.89 4.79
N ARG A 70 2.00 -7.92 4.21
CA ARG A 70 2.14 -9.30 4.72
C ARG A 70 3.54 -9.86 4.46
N ALA A 71 4.14 -9.55 3.31
CA ALA A 71 5.52 -9.93 3.04
C ALA A 71 6.47 -9.24 4.03
N VAL A 72 6.31 -7.93 4.26
CA VAL A 72 7.10 -7.18 5.25
C VAL A 72 6.94 -7.78 6.65
N ALA A 73 5.70 -8.09 7.08
CA ALA A 73 5.46 -8.72 8.37
C ALA A 73 6.09 -10.12 8.50
N LEU A 74 6.17 -10.89 7.41
CA LEU A 74 6.85 -12.18 7.44
C LEU A 74 8.36 -12.00 7.66
N TYR A 75 8.99 -11.05 6.96
CA TYR A 75 10.40 -10.70 7.18
C TYR A 75 10.66 -10.22 8.62
N ALA A 76 9.77 -9.37 9.15
CA ALA A 76 9.85 -8.88 10.52
C ALA A 76 9.72 -10.02 11.54
N SER A 77 8.79 -10.95 11.32
CA SER A 77 8.60 -12.12 12.16
C SER A 77 9.80 -13.06 12.13
N ASP A 78 10.40 -13.29 10.96
CA ASP A 78 11.62 -14.10 10.81
C ASP A 78 12.82 -13.44 11.52
N ALA A 79 12.83 -12.11 11.63
CA ALA A 79 13.79 -11.34 12.42
C ALA A 79 13.47 -11.27 13.93
N GLY A 80 12.41 -11.95 14.39
CA GLY A 80 12.01 -12.02 15.80
C GLY A 80 10.96 -11.01 16.26
N ASN A 81 10.36 -10.25 15.33
CA ASN A 81 9.35 -9.25 15.65
C ASN A 81 7.92 -9.78 15.42
N GLY A 82 7.37 -10.44 16.45
CA GLY A 82 6.05 -11.07 16.39
C GLY A 82 4.84 -10.12 16.35
N SER A 83 5.01 -8.81 16.64
CA SER A 83 3.91 -7.85 16.60
C SER A 83 3.61 -7.33 15.19
N ALA A 84 4.46 -7.60 14.21
CA ALA A 84 4.27 -7.11 12.85
C ALA A 84 2.96 -7.59 12.20
N PHE A 85 2.48 -8.79 12.54
CA PHE A 85 1.17 -9.27 12.08
C PHE A 85 -0.01 -8.53 12.74
N SER A 86 0.13 -8.09 14.00
CA SER A 86 -0.91 -7.26 14.62
C SER A 86 -1.00 -5.88 13.97
N ASP A 87 0.12 -5.31 13.52
CA ASP A 87 0.12 -4.06 12.76
C ASP A 87 -0.58 -4.25 11.41
N VAL A 88 -0.32 -5.36 10.71
CA VAL A 88 -1.01 -5.71 9.46
C VAL A 88 -2.53 -5.83 9.69
N ASP A 89 -2.96 -6.55 10.72
CA ASP A 89 -4.38 -6.74 11.01
C ASP A 89 -5.06 -5.42 11.40
N GLY A 90 -4.38 -4.58 12.19
CA GLY A 90 -4.84 -3.24 12.55
C GLY A 90 -5.00 -2.33 11.33
N CYS A 91 -4.01 -2.32 10.43
CA CYS A 91 -4.04 -1.57 9.18
C CYS A 91 -5.21 -2.00 8.29
N LEU A 92 -5.34 -3.31 8.00
CA LEU A 92 -6.38 -3.82 7.12
C LEU A 92 -7.78 -3.57 7.68
N ARG A 93 -7.98 -3.77 8.98
CA ARG A 93 -9.25 -3.47 9.64
C ARG A 93 -9.61 -1.99 9.53
N ALA A 94 -8.66 -1.10 9.79
CA ALA A 94 -8.90 0.35 9.67
C ALA A 94 -9.28 0.75 8.24
N LEU A 95 -8.64 0.17 7.23
CA LEU A 95 -8.95 0.43 5.81
C LEU A 95 -10.31 -0.14 5.38
N GLU A 96 -10.70 -1.33 5.87
CA GLU A 96 -12.03 -1.89 5.62
C GLU A 96 -13.15 -1.05 6.25
N GLU A 97 -12.93 -0.56 7.47
CA GLU A 97 -13.84 0.36 8.16
C GLU A 97 -13.91 1.72 7.46
N LEU A 98 -12.78 2.25 7.02
CA LEU A 98 -12.72 3.48 6.22
C LEU A 98 -13.49 3.34 4.90
N ASP A 99 -13.30 2.23 4.18
CA ASP A 99 -14.05 1.96 2.96
C ASP A 99 -15.57 1.94 3.18
N SER A 100 -15.98 1.29 4.27
CA SER A 100 -17.39 1.21 4.66
C SER A 100 -17.96 2.58 4.98
N LEU A 101 -17.21 3.42 5.69
CA LEU A 101 -17.60 4.81 5.98
C LEU A 101 -17.72 5.63 4.69
N LEU A 102 -16.76 5.54 3.77
CA LEU A 102 -16.79 6.25 2.50
C LEU A 102 -17.98 5.83 1.62
N LEU A 103 -18.31 4.53 1.59
CA LEU A 103 -19.50 4.03 0.90
C LEU A 103 -20.79 4.61 1.49
N ARG A 104 -20.93 4.60 2.81
CA ARG A 104 -22.10 5.14 3.50
C ARG A 104 -22.24 6.65 3.26
N ALA A 105 -21.15 7.39 3.41
CA ALA A 105 -21.13 8.83 3.13
C ALA A 105 -21.47 9.15 1.68
N SER A 106 -20.97 8.37 0.70
CA SER A 106 -21.37 8.54 -0.71
C SER A 106 -22.86 8.31 -0.99
N ARG A 107 -23.57 7.67 -0.04
CA ARG A 107 -25.02 7.42 -0.09
C ARG A 107 -25.82 8.38 0.81
N ASN A 108 -25.18 9.46 1.29
CA ASN A 108 -25.77 10.47 2.17
C ASN A 108 -26.22 9.94 3.54
N ASP A 109 -25.54 8.92 4.06
CA ASP A 109 -25.75 8.42 5.42
C ASP A 109 -25.15 9.38 6.46
N SER A 110 -25.98 9.90 7.37
CA SER A 110 -25.59 10.87 8.40
C SER A 110 -24.75 10.29 9.54
N GLU A 111 -24.69 8.95 9.69
CA GLU A 111 -23.82 8.30 10.69
C GLU A 111 -22.34 8.27 10.24
N ALA A 112 -22.08 8.44 8.94
CA ALA A 112 -20.73 8.42 8.39
C ALA A 112 -20.04 9.79 8.51
N SER A 113 -19.46 10.04 9.69
CA SER A 113 -18.75 11.31 9.93
C SER A 113 -17.33 11.34 9.35
N ILE A 114 -16.91 12.52 8.85
CA ILE A 114 -15.53 12.79 8.42
C ILE A 114 -14.54 12.50 9.55
N LYS A 115 -14.88 12.88 10.78
CA LYS A 115 -14.05 12.60 11.97
C LYS A 115 -13.76 11.11 12.16
N SER A 116 -14.76 10.25 11.94
CA SER A 116 -14.58 8.80 11.98
C SER A 116 -13.62 8.33 10.88
N MET A 117 -13.71 8.90 9.67
CA MET A 117 -12.82 8.57 8.56
C MET A 117 -11.38 8.99 8.85
N GLU A 118 -11.16 10.22 9.33
CA GLU A 118 -9.83 10.72 9.73
C GLU A 118 -9.20 9.86 10.82
N MET A 119 -9.98 9.38 11.78
CA MET A 119 -9.51 8.45 12.80
C MET A 119 -9.02 7.13 12.19
N LYS A 120 -9.74 6.57 11.21
CA LYS A 120 -9.32 5.34 10.52
C LYS A 120 -8.09 5.54 9.64
N ILE A 121 -7.96 6.71 9.00
CA ILE A 121 -6.74 7.11 8.29
C ILE A 121 -5.56 7.13 9.25
N GLY A 122 -5.71 7.80 10.41
CA GLY A 122 -4.65 7.84 11.44
C GLY A 122 -4.24 6.44 11.90
N THR A 123 -5.22 5.59 12.26
CA THR A 123 -4.95 4.20 12.67
C THR A 123 -4.22 3.41 11.58
N ALA A 124 -4.61 3.54 10.31
CA ALA A 124 -3.95 2.85 9.22
C ALA A 124 -2.50 3.34 9.02
N LEU A 125 -2.26 4.65 9.09
CA LEU A 125 -0.94 5.23 8.95
C LEU A 125 0.00 4.86 10.11
N ASP A 126 -0.49 4.89 11.35
CA ASP A 126 0.28 4.50 12.54
C ASP A 126 0.69 3.02 12.48
N ALA A 127 -0.21 2.15 12.00
CA ALA A 127 0.08 0.73 11.79
C ALA A 127 1.12 0.52 10.68
N LEU A 128 1.03 1.26 9.57
CA LEU A 128 2.04 1.19 8.50
C LEU A 128 3.41 1.71 8.97
N ASP A 129 3.44 2.80 9.73
CA ASP A 129 4.68 3.34 10.31
C ASP A 129 5.31 2.34 11.30
N SER A 130 4.51 1.72 12.17
CA SER A 130 4.96 0.69 13.11
C SER A 130 5.56 -0.52 12.38
N LEU A 131 4.91 -0.95 11.29
CA LEU A 131 5.43 -2.01 10.44
C LEU A 131 6.74 -1.61 9.75
N LEU A 132 6.84 -0.39 9.21
CA LEU A 132 8.07 0.08 8.54
C LEU A 132 9.25 0.24 9.51
N LYS A 133 9.02 0.50 10.80
CA LYS A 133 10.09 0.51 11.82
C LYS A 133 10.74 -0.86 12.03
N THR A 134 10.10 -1.94 11.59
CA THR A 134 10.68 -3.29 11.66
C THR A 134 11.70 -3.56 10.55
N VAL A 135 11.74 -2.70 9.53
CA VAL A 135 12.61 -2.83 8.36
C VAL A 135 14.00 -2.28 8.68
N PRO A 136 15.10 -2.96 8.27
CA PRO A 136 16.44 -2.42 8.39
C PRO A 136 16.57 -1.04 7.73
N THR A 137 17.29 -0.12 8.39
CA THR A 137 17.36 1.28 7.96
C THR A 137 17.87 1.46 6.53
N ASP A 138 18.86 0.66 6.11
CA ASP A 138 19.43 0.72 4.77
C ASP A 138 18.43 0.29 3.68
N VAL A 139 17.57 -0.69 3.99
CA VAL A 139 16.49 -1.14 3.12
C VAL A 139 15.37 -0.10 3.07
N LEU A 140 15.02 0.48 4.23
CA LEU A 140 14.01 1.51 4.33
C LEU A 140 14.39 2.77 3.54
N ASP A 141 15.64 3.21 3.64
CA ASP A 141 16.12 4.42 2.94
C ASP A 141 16.19 4.22 1.43
N LYS A 142 16.59 3.03 0.95
CA LYS A 142 16.46 2.67 -0.47
C LYS A 142 15.00 2.68 -0.93
N GLY A 143 14.11 2.12 -0.12
CA GLY A 143 12.67 2.10 -0.39
C GLY A 143 12.07 3.50 -0.52
N LYS A 144 12.48 4.44 0.36
CA LYS A 144 12.10 5.86 0.27
C LYS A 144 12.58 6.49 -1.03
N ALA A 145 13.87 6.31 -1.37
CA ALA A 145 14.43 6.86 -2.60
C ALA A 145 13.71 6.34 -3.86
N MET A 146 13.32 5.07 -3.87
CA MET A 146 12.52 4.48 -4.96
C MET A 146 11.09 5.06 -5.01
N ALA A 147 10.43 5.20 -3.87
CA ALA A 147 9.09 5.78 -3.80
C ALA A 147 9.09 7.26 -4.24
N ASP A 148 10.11 8.02 -3.85
CA ASP A 148 10.29 9.41 -4.26
C ASP A 148 10.52 9.51 -5.77
N ALA A 149 11.38 8.65 -6.34
CA ALA A 149 11.61 8.60 -7.79
C ALA A 149 10.32 8.28 -8.59
N TYR A 150 9.48 7.38 -8.08
CA TYR A 150 8.18 7.08 -8.69
C TYR A 150 7.29 8.33 -8.74
N ARG A 151 7.19 9.09 -7.65
CA ARG A 151 6.36 10.31 -7.60
C ARG A 151 6.89 11.43 -8.49
N SER A 152 8.21 11.65 -8.52
CA SER A 152 8.82 12.62 -9.42
C SER A 152 8.60 12.26 -10.89
N SER A 153 8.60 10.96 -11.23
CA SER A 153 8.32 10.54 -12.62
C SER A 153 6.87 10.81 -13.05
N GLU A 154 5.90 10.75 -12.14
CA GLU A 154 4.50 11.09 -12.46
C GLU A 154 4.33 12.60 -12.72
N GLU A 155 5.06 13.46 -12.00
CA GLU A 155 5.06 14.91 -12.20
C GLU A 155 5.63 15.31 -13.59
N ASP A 156 6.65 14.58 -14.07
CA ASP A 156 7.25 14.78 -15.41
C ASP A 156 6.34 14.32 -16.57
N THR A 157 5.38 13.42 -16.30
CA THR A 157 4.39 12.96 -17.31
C THR A 157 3.14 13.84 -17.42
N THR A 158 3.05 14.91 -16.64
CA THR A 158 1.96 15.89 -16.79
C THR A 158 2.03 16.54 -18.18
N PRO A 159 0.89 16.78 -18.87
CA PRO A 159 0.90 17.31 -20.23
C PRO A 159 1.58 18.68 -20.36
N GLU A 160 1.81 19.41 -19.28
CA GLU A 160 2.62 20.63 -19.31
C GLU A 160 4.13 20.34 -19.51
N ASN A 161 4.65 19.24 -18.93
CA ASN A 161 6.05 18.84 -18.94
C ASN A 161 6.46 17.83 -20.03
N LEU A 162 5.51 17.30 -20.81
CA LEU A 162 5.82 16.38 -21.91
C LEU A 162 6.69 17.04 -23.00
N ASP A 163 7.66 16.27 -23.50
CA ASP A 163 8.48 16.61 -24.66
C ASP A 163 7.57 17.01 -25.86
N PRO A 164 7.87 18.09 -26.61
CA PRO A 164 7.07 18.51 -27.77
C PRO A 164 6.78 17.43 -28.81
N GLU A 165 7.58 16.36 -28.92
CA GLU A 165 7.24 15.20 -29.77
C GLU A 165 6.08 14.37 -29.22
N LEU A 166 5.95 14.19 -27.91
CA LEU A 166 4.86 13.43 -27.29
C LEU A 166 3.54 14.21 -27.33
N LYS A 167 3.58 15.54 -27.18
CA LYS A 167 2.41 16.42 -27.34
C LYS A 167 1.76 16.33 -28.73
N LYS A 168 2.56 16.08 -29.77
CA LYS A 168 2.05 15.89 -31.13
C LYS A 168 1.27 14.59 -31.29
N LEU A 169 1.60 13.55 -30.52
CA LEU A 169 0.93 12.26 -30.61
C LEU A 169 -0.46 12.28 -29.95
N GLU A 170 -0.65 13.01 -28.84
CA GLU A 170 -1.96 13.19 -28.22
C GLU A 170 -2.92 14.02 -29.09
N SER A 171 -2.40 14.97 -29.88
CA SER A 171 -3.21 15.81 -30.79
C SER A 171 -3.86 15.03 -31.95
N ILE A 172 -3.50 13.76 -32.15
CA ILE A 172 -3.93 12.94 -33.31
C ILE A 172 -5.01 11.91 -32.91
N LEU A 173 -5.29 11.74 -31.61
CA LEU A 173 -6.36 10.90 -31.07
C LEU A 173 -7.63 11.71 -30.79
#